data_AF-A0A3M8B4D0-F1
#
_entry.id   AF-A0A3M8B4D0-F1
#
_cell.length_a   1.000
_cell.length_b   1.000
_cell.length_c   1.000
_cell.angle_alpha   90.00
_cell.angle_beta   90.00
_cell.angle_gamma   90.00
#
_symmetry.space_group_name_H-M   'P 1'
#
loop_
_entity.id
_entity.type
_entity.pdbx_description
1 polymer ?
#
loop_
_entity_poly.entity_id
_entity_poly.type
_entity_poly.pdbx_seq_one_letter_code
_entity_poly.pdbx_strand_id
1 'polypeptide(L)'
;MNLIGNGVDILLKKLASFVLAIALVPMATFSAAAAPAPAQTAVKVEYNKKAIVFPDQKPLIRDSRTLVPIRPIAETLGFKVDWNEKTRTVTIDKGNDNIRLVVTQKIAKKNGQTINLDVPAQIVNQRTVVPVRFIAEALSYKVDWDPATQTVLIADQAVANPNGTEEKPQEQTKPTEEGKKQDTVSLIDKESVVGQFFTFSPMGIYKVAGKVDPKATVIVDLEGTSYSVDVKSDGTFEFYQTTHDGIRNFTVKAELDGKQDTFEGELQSAN
;
A
#
# COMPACT_ATOMS: atom_id res chain seq x y z
N MET A 1 -95.85 -37.77 24.33
CA MET A 1 -95.30 -37.28 25.62
C MET A 1 -94.04 -38.07 25.91
N ASN A 2 -92.90 -37.38 26.05
CA ASN A 2 -91.61 -37.77 26.66
C ASN A 2 -90.80 -38.96 26.09
N LEU A 3 -89.47 -38.95 26.00
CA LEU A 3 -88.38 -37.97 25.84
C LEU A 3 -87.07 -38.80 25.88
N ILE A 4 -86.13 -38.52 24.97
CA ILE A 4 -84.65 -38.57 25.13
C ILE A 4 -83.93 -39.94 25.10
N GLY A 5 -82.89 -40.03 24.23
CA GLY A 5 -81.74 -40.91 24.48
C GLY A 5 -80.91 -41.34 23.25
N ASN A 6 -80.31 -40.39 22.52
CA ASN A 6 -79.21 -40.60 21.56
C ASN A 6 -78.00 -41.30 22.23
N GLY A 7 -77.09 -42.05 21.61
CA GLY A 7 -76.84 -42.49 20.24
C GLY A 7 -75.94 -43.74 20.31
N VAL A 8 -76.08 -44.76 19.45
CA VAL A 8 -75.54 -44.83 18.07
C VAL A 8 -74.00 -44.80 18.15
N ASP A 9 -73.16 -45.83 17.90
CA ASP A 9 -73.22 -47.13 17.22
C ASP A 9 -72.02 -47.94 17.76
N ILE A 10 -72.11 -49.18 18.23
CA ILE A 10 -72.18 -50.43 17.44
C ILE A 10 -71.17 -50.48 16.28
N LEU A 11 -70.00 -51.04 16.59
CA LEU A 11 -69.55 -52.31 15.99
C LEU A 11 -69.51 -52.38 14.45
N LEU A 12 -68.33 -52.21 13.84
CA LEU A 12 -67.94 -52.96 12.62
C LEU A 12 -66.41 -52.93 12.46
N LYS A 13 -65.70 -53.95 12.98
CA LYS A 13 -65.08 -55.04 12.20
C LYS A 13 -64.18 -54.58 11.04
N LYS A 14 -62.87 -54.84 11.24
CA LYS A 14 -61.87 -55.34 10.27
C LYS A 14 -61.94 -54.77 8.85
N LEU A 15 -60.90 -54.01 8.47
CA LEU A 15 -60.12 -54.10 7.22
C LEU A 15 -59.45 -52.74 6.94
N ALA A 16 -58.16 -52.60 7.24
CA ALA A 16 -57.30 -51.61 6.59
C ALA A 16 -55.84 -52.06 6.71
N SER A 17 -55.39 -52.74 5.65
CA SER A 17 -53.99 -53.00 5.32
C SER A 17 -53.21 -51.70 5.11
N PHE A 18 -51.88 -51.85 5.10
CA PHE A 18 -50.87 -50.94 4.53
C PHE A 18 -50.40 -49.75 5.40
N VAL A 19 -49.37 -50.00 6.22
CA VAL A 19 -48.38 -48.98 6.60
C VAL A 19 -46.96 -49.54 6.41
N LEU A 20 -46.42 -49.19 5.24
CA LEU A 20 -45.03 -48.79 4.96
C LEU A 20 -43.87 -49.62 5.56
N ALA A 21 -43.39 -50.59 4.77
CA ALA A 21 -42.05 -51.13 4.92
C ALA A 21 -41.02 -50.03 4.56
N ILE A 22 -40.34 -49.47 5.57
CA ILE A 22 -39.23 -48.53 5.37
C ILE A 22 -38.04 -49.33 4.85
N ALA A 23 -37.76 -49.19 3.56
CA ALA A 23 -36.54 -49.70 2.93
C ALA A 23 -35.32 -48.94 3.47
N LEU A 24 -34.50 -49.64 4.27
CA LEU A 24 -33.20 -49.17 4.71
C LEU A 24 -32.22 -49.26 3.55
N VAL A 25 -32.11 -48.20 2.74
CA VAL A 25 -31.02 -48.05 1.77
C VAL A 25 -29.81 -47.52 2.53
N PRO A 26 -28.68 -48.25 2.60
CA PRO A 26 -27.45 -47.68 3.15
C PRO A 26 -26.98 -46.59 2.20
N MET A 27 -27.11 -45.35 2.65
CA MET A 27 -26.58 -44.18 1.96
C MET A 27 -25.06 -44.30 2.01
N ALA A 28 -24.46 -44.84 0.94
CA ALA A 28 -23.02 -44.89 0.77
C ALA A 28 -22.51 -43.45 0.81
N THR A 29 -21.90 -43.07 1.93
CA THR A 29 -21.19 -41.81 2.05
C THR A 29 -19.96 -41.91 1.16
N PHE A 30 -20.07 -41.38 -0.06
CA PHE A 30 -18.89 -41.05 -0.84
C PHE A 30 -18.15 -39.93 -0.10
N SER A 31 -17.24 -40.34 0.79
CA SER A 31 -16.24 -39.45 1.33
C SER A 31 -15.33 -39.06 0.17
N ALA A 32 -15.63 -37.93 -0.46
CA ALA A 32 -14.74 -37.34 -1.45
C ALA A 32 -13.44 -36.98 -0.73
N ALA A 33 -12.44 -37.87 -0.84
CA ALA A 33 -11.08 -37.56 -0.43
C ALA A 33 -10.66 -36.32 -1.24
N ALA A 34 -10.57 -35.17 -0.57
CA ALA A 34 -10.06 -33.96 -1.17
C ALA A 34 -8.68 -34.28 -1.75
N ALA A 35 -8.53 -34.12 -3.07
CA ALA A 35 -7.24 -34.26 -3.71
C ALA A 35 -6.26 -33.30 -3.01
N PRO A 36 -5.03 -33.75 -2.69
CA PRO A 36 -4.04 -32.86 -2.11
C PRO A 36 -3.82 -31.70 -3.07
N ALA A 37 -4.02 -30.47 -2.57
CA ALA A 37 -3.70 -29.27 -3.33
C ALA A 37 -2.22 -29.34 -3.76
N PRO A 38 -1.89 -28.93 -4.99
CA PRO A 38 -0.49 -28.96 -5.45
C PRO A 38 0.37 -28.18 -4.46
N ALA A 39 1.47 -28.80 -4.03
CA ALA A 39 2.42 -28.16 -3.12
C ALA A 39 2.98 -26.89 -3.80
N GLN A 40 2.54 -25.72 -3.35
CA GLN A 40 3.13 -24.45 -3.76
C GLN A 40 4.61 -24.49 -3.40
N THR A 41 5.46 -24.49 -4.41
CA THR A 41 6.91 -24.50 -4.24
C THR A 41 7.30 -23.21 -3.53
N ALA A 42 8.03 -23.33 -2.42
CA ALA A 42 8.34 -22.19 -1.56
C ALA A 42 9.43 -21.33 -2.22
N VAL A 43 9.18 -20.04 -2.38
CA VAL A 43 10.16 -19.08 -2.90
C VAL A 43 11.35 -18.95 -1.94
N LYS A 44 12.56 -19.04 -2.48
CA LYS A 44 13.82 -18.90 -1.75
C LYS A 44 14.42 -17.50 -1.95
N VAL A 45 15.26 -17.06 -1.02
CA VAL A 45 16.05 -15.82 -1.17
C VAL A 45 17.49 -16.11 -0.77
N GLU A 46 18.43 -15.66 -1.60
CA GLU A 46 19.86 -15.76 -1.35
C GLU A 46 20.50 -14.39 -1.43
N TYR A 47 21.50 -14.15 -0.58
CA TYR A 47 22.42 -13.03 -0.69
C TYR A 47 23.84 -13.57 -0.91
N ASN A 48 24.49 -13.17 -2.00
CA ASN A 48 25.81 -13.66 -2.40
C ASN A 48 25.93 -15.20 -2.32
N LYS A 49 24.92 -15.91 -2.85
CA LYS A 49 24.80 -17.39 -2.85
C LYS A 49 24.59 -18.05 -1.48
N LYS A 50 24.28 -17.26 -0.44
CA LYS A 50 23.93 -17.76 0.89
C LYS A 50 22.45 -17.57 1.15
N ALA A 51 21.75 -18.62 1.54
CA ALA A 51 20.33 -18.57 1.86
C ALA A 51 20.03 -17.63 3.03
N ILE A 52 19.02 -16.78 2.88
CA ILE A 52 18.41 -16.00 3.95
C ILE A 52 17.25 -16.81 4.54
N VAL A 53 17.23 -16.93 5.87
CA VAL A 53 16.22 -17.70 6.59
C VAL A 53 15.07 -16.79 7.00
N PHE A 54 13.84 -17.28 6.80
CA PHE A 54 12.61 -16.58 7.18
C PHE A 54 11.81 -17.41 8.17
N PRO A 55 12.04 -17.25 9.49
CA PRO A 55 11.43 -18.11 10.50
C PRO A 55 9.92 -17.87 10.65
N ASP A 56 9.46 -16.63 10.49
CA ASP A 56 8.08 -16.25 10.82
C ASP A 56 7.15 -16.18 9.61
N GLN A 57 7.60 -15.54 8.54
CA GLN A 57 6.84 -15.36 7.31
C GLN A 57 7.73 -15.71 6.13
N LYS A 58 7.37 -16.72 5.34
CA LYS A 58 8.11 -17.04 4.12
C LYS A 58 7.81 -16.03 3.00
N PRO A 59 8.72 -15.86 2.03
CA PRO A 59 8.39 -15.22 0.76
C PRO A 59 7.12 -15.81 0.15
N LEU A 60 6.30 -14.98 -0.48
CA LEU A 60 5.01 -15.39 -1.04
C LEU A 60 4.77 -14.69 -2.38
N ILE A 61 3.95 -15.30 -3.22
CA ILE A 61 3.51 -14.69 -4.48
C ILE A 61 2.07 -14.21 -4.30
N ARG A 62 1.82 -12.92 -4.57
CA ARG A 62 0.50 -12.29 -4.55
C ARG A 62 0.42 -11.29 -5.69
N ASP A 63 -0.71 -11.24 -6.39
CA ASP A 63 -0.93 -10.32 -7.52
C ASP A 63 0.18 -10.39 -8.60
N SER A 64 0.66 -11.60 -8.89
CA SER A 64 1.79 -11.83 -9.80
C SER A 64 3.07 -11.06 -9.42
N ARG A 65 3.28 -10.84 -8.12
CA ARG A 65 4.49 -10.26 -7.54
C ARG A 65 5.00 -11.13 -6.40
N THR A 66 6.32 -11.33 -6.37
CA THR A 66 7.00 -11.94 -5.23
C THR A 66 7.14 -10.89 -4.12
N LEU A 67 6.51 -11.15 -2.98
CA LEU A 67 6.59 -10.37 -1.76
C LEU A 67 7.52 -11.07 -0.77
N VAL A 68 8.39 -10.29 -0.13
CA VAL A 68 9.38 -10.80 0.82
C VAL A 68 9.33 -9.99 2.12
N PRO A 69 9.50 -10.63 3.29
CA PRO A 69 9.68 -9.91 4.54
C PRO A 69 10.96 -9.06 4.47
N ILE A 70 10.80 -7.75 4.68
CA ILE A 70 11.91 -6.82 4.45
C ILE A 70 13.00 -6.90 5.53
N ARG A 71 12.64 -7.20 6.78
CA ARG A 71 13.58 -7.16 7.91
C ARG A 71 14.74 -8.16 7.79
N PRO A 72 14.51 -9.48 7.59
CA PRO A 72 15.62 -10.44 7.49
C PRO A 72 16.60 -10.11 6.36
N ILE A 73 16.09 -9.53 5.26
CA ILE A 73 16.90 -9.11 4.13
C ILE A 73 17.73 -7.88 4.51
N ALA A 74 17.08 -6.81 4.98
CA ALA A 74 17.75 -5.58 5.38
C ALA A 74 18.83 -5.82 6.45
N GLU A 75 18.54 -6.61 7.49
CA GLU A 75 19.50 -6.98 8.53
C GLU A 75 20.67 -7.82 8.00
N THR A 76 20.41 -8.76 7.09
CA THR A 76 21.49 -9.54 6.42
C THR A 76 22.42 -8.62 5.63
N LEU A 77 21.88 -7.56 5.03
CA LEU A 77 22.63 -6.54 4.31
C LEU A 77 23.27 -5.50 5.24
N GLY A 78 23.10 -5.62 6.56
CA GLY A 78 23.71 -4.75 7.57
C GLY A 78 22.95 -3.44 7.83
N PHE A 79 21.67 -3.36 7.47
CA PHE A 79 20.80 -2.24 7.84
C PHE A 79 20.15 -2.49 9.20
N LYS A 80 19.91 -1.40 9.94
CA LYS A 80 19.02 -1.38 11.10
C LYS A 80 17.59 -1.21 10.63
N VAL A 81 16.64 -1.91 11.25
CA VAL A 81 15.21 -1.81 10.91
C VAL A 81 14.38 -1.45 12.14
N ASP A 82 13.72 -0.30 12.10
CA ASP A 82 12.81 0.17 13.14
C ASP A 82 11.35 0.15 12.66
N TRP A 83 10.43 -0.07 13.58
CA TRP A 83 8.98 -0.04 13.33
C TRP A 83 8.31 1.00 14.22
N ASN A 84 7.54 1.89 13.60
CA ASN A 84 6.64 2.80 14.31
C ASN A 84 5.21 2.29 14.15
N GLU A 85 4.63 1.81 15.24
CA GLU A 85 3.26 1.27 15.25
C GLU A 85 2.20 2.34 14.97
N LYS A 86 2.36 3.54 15.52
CA LYS A 86 1.39 4.64 15.39
C LYS A 86 1.25 5.08 13.94
N THR A 87 2.37 5.25 13.25
CA THR A 87 2.41 5.72 11.86
C THR A 87 2.49 4.56 10.86
N ARG A 88 2.47 3.31 11.34
CA ARG A 88 2.66 2.09 10.56
C ARG A 88 3.85 2.17 9.59
N THR A 89 4.96 2.73 10.08
CA THR A 89 6.14 3.04 9.27
C THR A 89 7.29 2.11 9.60
N VAL A 90 7.88 1.50 8.58
CA VAL A 90 9.19 0.85 8.66
C VAL A 90 10.26 1.88 8.30
N THR A 91 11.27 2.03 9.16
CA THR A 91 12.48 2.81 8.87
C THR A 91 13.65 1.84 8.74
N ILE A 92 14.46 1.98 7.70
CA ILE A 92 15.62 1.13 7.41
C ILE A 92 16.83 2.05 7.24
N ASP A 93 17.85 1.87 8.08
CA ASP A 93 19.00 2.78 8.20
C ASP A 93 20.34 2.07 8.02
N LYS A 94 21.25 2.65 7.24
CA LYS A 94 22.66 2.24 7.15
C LYS A 94 23.55 3.38 6.66
N GLY A 95 24.46 3.86 7.52
CA GLY A 95 25.32 4.99 7.16
C GLY A 95 24.49 6.23 6.81
N ASN A 96 24.57 6.70 5.57
CA ASN A 96 23.80 7.84 5.07
C ASN A 96 22.46 7.46 4.44
N ASP A 97 22.15 6.17 4.30
CA ASP A 97 20.88 5.70 3.76
C ASP A 97 19.81 5.64 4.86
N ASN A 98 18.73 6.40 4.67
CA ASN A 98 17.48 6.38 5.42
C ASN A 98 16.33 6.04 4.47
N ILE A 99 15.74 4.86 4.65
CA ILE A 99 14.57 4.42 3.89
C ILE A 99 13.35 4.43 4.82
N ARG A 100 12.25 5.04 4.38
CA ARG A 100 10.98 5.08 5.09
C ARG A 100 9.88 4.51 4.23
N LEU A 101 9.15 3.56 4.77
CA LEU A 101 8.07 2.87 4.09
C LEU A 101 6.84 2.84 4.99
N VAL A 102 5.74 3.41 4.54
CA VAL A 102 4.46 3.34 5.25
C VAL A 102 3.68 2.14 4.71
N VAL A 103 3.27 1.24 5.60
CA VAL A 103 2.46 0.07 5.22
C VAL A 103 1.14 0.57 4.61
N THR A 104 0.61 -0.18 3.64
CA THR A 104 -0.57 0.12 2.80
C THR A 104 -0.34 1.16 1.71
N GLN A 105 0.79 1.88 1.73
CA GLN A 105 1.16 2.78 0.64
C GLN A 105 1.94 2.05 -0.45
N LYS A 106 1.77 2.54 -1.68
CA LYS A 106 2.60 2.17 -2.85
C LYS A 106 3.85 3.04 -2.96
N ILE A 107 4.22 3.75 -1.90
CA ILE A 107 5.31 4.73 -1.91
C ILE A 107 6.22 4.45 -0.71
N ALA A 108 7.51 4.58 -0.94
CA ALA A 108 8.55 4.68 0.06
C ALA A 108 9.44 5.89 -0.24
N LYS A 109 10.28 6.29 0.70
CA LYS A 109 11.30 7.32 0.50
C LYS A 109 12.67 6.76 0.82
N LYS A 110 13.67 7.00 -0.02
CA LYS A 110 15.09 6.82 0.28
C LYS A 110 15.76 8.18 0.30
N ASN A 111 16.31 8.61 1.43
CA ASN A 111 16.99 9.90 1.58
C ASN A 111 16.14 11.09 1.09
N GLY A 112 14.83 11.01 1.30
CA GLY A 112 13.86 12.01 0.80
C GLY A 112 13.35 11.79 -0.61
N GLN A 113 14.02 10.99 -1.45
CA GLN A 113 13.58 10.65 -2.80
C GLN A 113 12.51 9.55 -2.80
N THR A 114 11.43 9.77 -3.53
CA THR A 114 10.32 8.82 -3.66
C THR A 114 10.72 7.58 -4.47
N ILE A 115 10.34 6.41 -3.96
CA ILE A 115 10.42 5.10 -4.62
C ILE A 115 9.00 4.55 -4.70
N ASN A 116 8.56 4.20 -5.90
CA ASN A 116 7.24 3.62 -6.13
C ASN A 116 7.30 2.09 -5.99
N LEU A 117 6.25 1.53 -5.39
CA LEU A 117 6.05 0.10 -5.26
C LEU A 117 4.91 -0.33 -6.21
N ASP A 118 5.15 -1.37 -7.01
CA ASP A 118 4.12 -1.96 -7.87
C ASP A 118 2.86 -2.36 -7.09
N VAL A 119 3.09 -2.96 -5.92
CA VAL A 119 2.10 -3.43 -4.95
C VAL A 119 2.43 -2.84 -3.59
N PRO A 120 1.42 -2.41 -2.81
CA PRO A 120 1.67 -1.73 -1.56
C PRO A 120 2.41 -2.65 -0.58
N ALA A 121 3.17 -2.06 0.33
CA ALA A 121 3.71 -2.82 1.45
C ALA A 121 2.56 -3.33 2.32
N GLN A 122 2.66 -4.56 2.80
CA GLN A 122 1.58 -5.23 3.53
C GLN A 122 2.12 -5.85 4.81
N ILE A 123 1.26 -5.98 5.82
CA ILE A 123 1.57 -6.80 6.99
C ILE A 123 0.93 -8.17 6.78
N VAL A 124 1.76 -9.21 6.78
CA VAL A 124 1.32 -10.62 6.71
C VAL A 124 2.00 -11.34 7.87
N ASN A 125 1.21 -12.02 8.71
CA ASN A 125 1.69 -12.72 9.91
C ASN A 125 2.65 -11.86 10.77
N GLN A 126 2.24 -10.60 11.03
CA GLN A 126 3.01 -9.62 11.81
C GLN A 126 4.39 -9.29 11.20
N ARG A 127 4.58 -9.49 9.90
CA ARG A 127 5.80 -9.12 9.17
C ARG A 127 5.44 -8.19 8.02
N THR A 128 6.20 -7.11 7.89
CA THR A 128 6.07 -6.23 6.72
C THR A 128 6.70 -6.91 5.51
N VAL A 129 5.87 -7.18 4.51
CA VAL A 129 6.27 -7.74 3.22
C VAL A 129 6.22 -6.66 2.14
N VAL A 130 7.20 -6.69 1.25
CA VAL A 130 7.38 -5.72 0.15
C VAL A 130 7.69 -6.45 -1.15
N PRO A 131 7.36 -5.88 -2.32
CA PRO A 131 7.77 -6.45 -3.59
C PRO A 131 9.30 -6.50 -3.71
N VAL A 132 9.83 -7.61 -4.23
CA VAL A 132 11.29 -7.84 -4.36
C VAL A 132 12.01 -6.70 -5.10
N ARG A 133 11.38 -6.09 -6.11
CA ARG A 133 11.94 -4.95 -6.85
C ARG A 133 12.29 -3.76 -5.94
N PHE A 134 11.47 -3.51 -4.92
CA PHE A 134 11.72 -2.43 -3.96
C PHE A 134 13.08 -2.57 -3.26
N ILE A 135 13.56 -3.80 -3.04
CA ILE A 135 14.87 -4.05 -2.40
C ILE A 135 16.00 -3.54 -3.29
N ALA A 136 15.91 -3.77 -4.61
CA ALA A 136 16.93 -3.32 -5.56
C ALA A 136 17.05 -1.80 -5.55
N GLU A 137 15.91 -1.11 -5.61
CA GLU A 137 15.85 0.35 -5.70
C GLU A 137 16.16 1.02 -4.36
N ALA A 138 15.59 0.54 -3.26
CA ALA A 138 15.72 1.17 -1.95
C ALA A 138 17.05 0.86 -1.27
N LEU A 139 17.56 -0.36 -1.40
CA LEU A 139 18.80 -0.76 -0.73
C LEU A 139 20.03 -0.66 -1.65
N SER A 140 19.84 -0.37 -2.95
CA SER A 140 20.91 -0.24 -3.95
C SER A 140 21.73 -1.53 -4.17
N TYR A 141 21.08 -2.69 -4.06
CA TYR A 141 21.67 -4.01 -4.35
C TYR A 141 21.21 -4.56 -5.70
N LYS A 142 21.99 -5.46 -6.28
CA LYS A 142 21.57 -6.19 -7.48
C LYS A 142 20.56 -7.25 -7.06
N VAL A 143 19.43 -7.33 -7.75
CA VAL A 143 18.39 -8.34 -7.48
C VAL A 143 17.96 -9.00 -8.79
N ASP A 144 18.11 -10.31 -8.86
CA ASP A 144 17.71 -11.16 -9.99
C ASP A 144 16.69 -12.23 -9.53
N TRP A 145 15.98 -12.83 -10.49
CA TRP A 145 15.03 -13.93 -10.26
C TRP A 145 15.44 -15.18 -11.06
N ASP A 146 15.63 -16.31 -10.37
CA ASP A 146 15.79 -17.61 -11.00
C ASP A 146 14.45 -18.36 -11.02
N PRO A 147 13.78 -18.46 -12.20
CA PRO A 147 12.50 -19.15 -12.31
C PRO A 147 12.61 -20.67 -12.18
N ALA A 148 13.77 -21.28 -12.47
CA ALA A 148 13.95 -22.73 -12.42
C ALA A 148 13.96 -23.25 -10.98
N THR A 149 14.55 -22.46 -10.08
CA THR A 149 14.65 -22.80 -8.65
C THR A 149 13.70 -21.99 -7.76
N GLN A 150 12.96 -21.04 -8.35
CA GLN A 150 12.13 -20.06 -7.66
C GLN A 150 12.89 -19.28 -6.58
N THR A 151 14.04 -18.74 -6.97
CA THR A 151 14.98 -18.08 -6.04
C THR A 151 15.15 -16.61 -6.39
N VAL A 152 14.99 -15.74 -5.40
CA VAL A 152 15.42 -14.34 -5.45
C VAL A 152 16.91 -14.29 -5.15
N LEU A 153 17.71 -13.75 -6.06
CA LEU A 153 19.16 -13.65 -5.95
C LEU A 153 19.55 -12.19 -5.67
N ILE A 154 20.12 -11.92 -4.51
CA ILE A 154 20.61 -10.60 -4.10
C ILE A 154 22.14 -10.63 -4.13
N ALA A 155 22.77 -9.61 -4.71
CA ALA A 155 24.23 -9.50 -4.75
C ALA A 155 24.69 -8.06 -4.58
N ASP A 156 25.92 -7.89 -4.08
CA ASP A 156 26.60 -6.59 -4.09
C ASP A 156 26.73 -6.08 -5.52
N GLN A 157 26.64 -4.76 -5.69
CA GLN A 157 27.06 -4.12 -6.95
C GLN A 157 28.58 -4.32 -7.06
N ALA A 158 29.06 -4.99 -8.10
CA ALA A 158 30.49 -5.20 -8.28
C ALA A 158 31.20 -3.84 -8.31
N VAL A 159 32.11 -3.60 -7.37
CA VAL A 159 32.91 -2.38 -7.30
C VAL A 159 33.80 -2.28 -8.53
N ALA A 160 33.48 -1.38 -9.45
CA ALA A 160 34.46 -0.86 -10.40
C ALA A 160 35.18 0.32 -9.73
N ASN A 161 36.43 0.14 -9.31
CA ASN A 161 37.33 1.26 -9.05
C ASN A 161 38.78 0.84 -9.41
N PRO A 162 39.58 1.71 -10.04
CA PRO A 162 40.40 2.62 -9.22
C PRO A 162 40.66 4.03 -9.80
N ASN A 163 41.05 4.94 -8.89
CA ASN A 163 41.83 6.18 -9.06
C ASN A 163 41.21 7.44 -9.70
N GLY A 164 40.73 8.33 -8.81
CA GLY A 164 41.40 9.61 -8.51
C GLY A 164 41.47 10.68 -9.59
N THR A 165 40.73 11.79 -9.40
CA THR A 165 41.29 13.15 -9.47
C THR A 165 40.36 14.08 -8.65
N GLU A 166 40.92 14.69 -7.62
CA GLU A 166 40.33 15.83 -6.91
C GLU A 166 40.27 17.03 -7.87
N GLU A 167 39.10 17.64 -8.08
CA GLU A 167 39.03 19.05 -8.45
C GLU A 167 37.79 19.74 -7.86
N LYS A 168 38.05 20.78 -7.10
CA LYS A 168 37.19 21.96 -6.84
C LYS A 168 38.18 23.14 -6.68
N PRO A 169 37.81 24.43 -6.79
CA PRO A 169 36.77 25.16 -7.56
C PRO A 169 37.33 26.34 -8.43
N GLN A 170 36.53 26.87 -9.39
CA GLN A 170 36.39 28.30 -9.84
C GLN A 170 35.54 28.36 -11.13
N GLU A 171 34.93 29.45 -11.62
CA GLU A 171 34.06 30.56 -11.16
C GLU A 171 33.58 31.26 -12.47
N GLN A 172 32.46 32.01 -12.42
CA GLN A 172 31.96 33.03 -13.37
C GLN A 172 31.14 32.51 -14.59
N THR A 173 30.07 33.15 -15.09
CA THR A 173 29.64 34.56 -15.06
C THR A 173 28.10 34.72 -15.13
N LYS A 174 27.60 35.78 -14.48
CA LYS A 174 26.31 36.48 -14.66
C LYS A 174 26.13 36.99 -16.11
N PRO A 175 24.90 37.28 -16.58
CA PRO A 175 24.52 38.69 -16.75
C PRO A 175 23.17 39.06 -16.09
N THR A 176 22.98 40.36 -15.87
CA THR A 176 21.82 41.02 -15.25
C THR A 176 21.28 42.10 -16.17
N GLU A 177 20.05 42.53 -15.84
CA GLU A 177 19.29 43.72 -16.27
C GLU A 177 18.30 43.44 -17.40
N GLU A 178 17.07 43.96 -17.42
CA GLU A 178 16.28 44.80 -16.50
C GLU A 178 14.83 44.81 -17.05
N GLY A 179 13.80 45.03 -16.21
CA GLY A 179 12.46 45.34 -16.73
C GLY A 179 11.28 45.09 -15.77
N LYS A 180 10.93 46.13 -14.98
CA LYS A 180 9.74 46.30 -14.12
C LYS A 180 8.42 45.65 -14.62
N LYS A 181 7.65 45.04 -13.70
CA LYS A 181 6.44 45.60 -13.05
C LYS A 181 5.82 44.60 -12.06
N GLN A 182 5.40 45.15 -10.94
CA GLN A 182 4.67 44.58 -9.80
C GLN A 182 3.37 43.89 -10.26
N ASP A 183 3.09 42.66 -9.79
CA ASP A 183 1.75 42.09 -9.53
C ASP A 183 1.91 40.67 -8.94
N THR A 184 1.00 40.30 -8.04
CA THR A 184 0.95 39.03 -7.28
C THR A 184 1.27 37.79 -8.12
N VAL A 185 2.28 37.02 -7.72
CA VAL A 185 2.61 35.77 -8.41
C VAL A 185 1.63 34.69 -7.95
N SER A 186 0.57 34.50 -8.74
CA SER A 186 -0.34 33.36 -8.59
C SER A 186 0.37 32.09 -9.05
N LEU A 187 0.89 31.31 -8.10
CA LEU A 187 1.47 29.98 -8.33
C LEU A 187 0.38 28.89 -8.31
N ILE A 188 -0.79 29.18 -7.75
CA ILE A 188 -1.92 28.27 -7.66
C ILE A 188 -3.05 28.78 -8.55
N ASP A 189 -3.58 27.92 -9.43
CA ASP A 189 -4.85 28.15 -10.11
C ASP A 189 -6.00 27.87 -9.14
N LYS A 190 -6.40 28.89 -8.38
CA LYS A 190 -7.34 28.78 -7.25
C LYS A 190 -8.72 28.24 -7.65
N GLU A 191 -9.15 28.48 -8.89
CA GLU A 191 -10.43 27.98 -9.41
C GLU A 191 -10.37 26.48 -9.74
N SER A 192 -9.18 25.95 -10.00
CA SER A 192 -8.98 24.52 -10.28
C SER A 192 -8.89 23.65 -9.01
N VAL A 193 -8.70 24.25 -7.84
CA VAL A 193 -8.46 23.49 -6.60
C VAL A 193 -9.78 22.98 -6.04
N VAL A 194 -9.90 21.65 -5.95
CA VAL A 194 -11.08 20.96 -5.43
C VAL A 194 -10.66 20.01 -4.30
N GLY A 195 -11.37 20.11 -3.17
CA GLY A 195 -11.28 19.19 -2.06
C GLY A 195 -12.52 18.29 -1.99
N GLN A 196 -12.32 16.99 -1.86
CA GLN A 196 -13.40 16.00 -1.70
C GLN A 196 -13.13 15.10 -0.51
N PHE A 197 -14.19 14.67 0.18
CA PHE A 197 -14.10 13.63 1.20
C PHE A 197 -15.14 12.53 1.00
N PHE A 198 -14.80 11.33 1.47
CA PHE A 198 -15.71 10.20 1.61
C PHE A 198 -15.60 9.63 3.03
N THR A 199 -16.74 9.43 3.69
CA THR A 199 -16.77 8.97 5.09
C THR A 199 -17.22 7.52 5.19
N PHE A 200 -16.50 6.74 5.99
CA PHE A 200 -16.78 5.36 6.36
C PHE A 200 -16.45 5.18 7.85
N SER A 201 -17.21 5.89 8.70
CA SER A 201 -16.93 6.09 10.13
C SER A 201 -16.38 4.83 10.83
N PRO A 202 -15.26 4.95 11.56
CA PRO A 202 -14.66 6.20 12.06
C PRO A 202 -13.59 6.82 11.13
N MET A 203 -13.53 6.43 9.84
CA MET A 203 -12.48 6.87 8.93
C MET A 203 -13.01 7.70 7.77
N GLY A 204 -12.17 8.60 7.27
CA GLY A 204 -12.41 9.43 6.09
C GLY A 204 -11.30 9.26 5.05
N ILE A 205 -11.66 9.28 3.77
CA ILE A 205 -10.75 9.45 2.65
C ILE A 205 -10.88 10.89 2.17
N TYR A 206 -9.75 11.55 1.98
CA TYR A 206 -9.63 12.94 1.58
C TYR A 206 -8.85 13.02 0.28
N LYS A 207 -9.42 13.70 -0.72
CA LYS A 207 -8.75 14.03 -1.98
C LYS A 207 -8.62 15.56 -2.08
N VAL A 208 -7.44 16.05 -2.41
CA VAL A 208 -7.24 17.44 -2.84
C VAL A 208 -6.55 17.40 -4.19
N ALA A 209 -7.12 18.07 -5.19
CA ALA A 209 -6.53 18.14 -6.53
C ALA A 209 -6.66 19.55 -7.09
N GLY A 210 -5.77 19.91 -8.01
CA GLY A 210 -5.81 21.20 -8.67
C GLY A 210 -4.62 21.39 -9.61
N LYS A 211 -4.42 22.62 -10.04
CA LYS A 211 -3.29 23.05 -10.87
C LYS A 211 -2.46 24.11 -10.16
N VAL A 212 -1.15 24.00 -10.35
CA VAL A 212 -0.15 24.97 -9.91
C VAL A 212 0.87 25.20 -11.02
N ASP A 213 1.82 26.12 -10.81
CA ASP A 213 3.02 26.18 -11.63
C ASP A 213 3.76 24.81 -11.62
N PRO A 214 4.07 24.21 -12.79
CA PRO A 214 4.70 22.89 -12.88
C PRO A 214 6.05 22.76 -12.17
N LYS A 215 6.71 23.88 -11.87
CA LYS A 215 7.99 23.91 -11.16
C LYS A 215 7.84 24.17 -9.66
N ALA A 216 6.64 24.51 -9.21
CA ALA A 216 6.40 24.81 -7.80
C ALA A 216 6.46 23.54 -6.93
N THR A 217 7.00 23.71 -5.73
CA THR A 217 6.83 22.73 -4.66
C THR A 217 5.44 22.91 -4.06
N VAL A 218 4.64 21.84 -4.02
CA VAL A 218 3.29 21.89 -3.44
C VAL A 218 3.23 21.16 -2.11
N ILE A 219 2.55 21.77 -1.14
CA ILE A 219 2.25 21.22 0.17
C ILE A 219 0.74 21.28 0.36
N VAL A 220 0.12 20.15 0.67
CA VAL A 220 -1.27 20.09 1.16
C VAL A 220 -1.24 19.91 2.67
N ASP A 221 -1.90 20.80 3.41
CA ASP A 221 -2.13 20.66 4.84
C ASP A 221 -3.53 20.13 5.09
N LEU A 222 -3.62 19.07 5.88
CA LEU A 222 -4.86 18.59 6.48
C LEU A 222 -4.68 18.61 7.99
N GLU A 223 -5.48 19.44 8.67
CA GLU A 223 -5.55 19.48 10.14
C GLU A 223 -4.19 19.74 10.83
N GLY A 224 -3.38 20.63 10.26
CA GLY A 224 -2.04 20.96 10.78
C GLY A 224 -0.98 19.93 10.42
N THR A 225 -1.31 18.90 9.64
CA THR A 225 -0.34 17.96 9.07
C THR A 225 -0.09 18.32 7.61
N SER A 226 1.14 18.73 7.32
CA SER A 226 1.58 19.11 5.98
C SER A 226 2.17 17.92 5.20
N TYR A 227 1.72 17.76 3.96
CA TYR A 227 2.10 16.70 3.03
C TYR A 227 2.65 17.33 1.74
N SER A 228 3.86 16.99 1.35
CA SER A 228 4.39 17.40 0.03
C SER A 228 3.74 16.57 -1.08
N VAL A 229 3.33 17.22 -2.15
CA VAL A 229 2.59 16.63 -3.27
C VAL A 229 3.35 16.85 -4.56
N ASP A 230 3.49 15.79 -5.35
CA ASP A 230 4.13 15.88 -6.66
C ASP A 230 3.24 16.64 -7.64
N VAL A 231 3.85 17.57 -8.37
CA VAL A 231 3.23 18.31 -9.46
C VAL A 231 3.66 17.65 -10.76
N LYS A 232 2.69 17.22 -11.58
CA LYS A 232 2.95 16.68 -12.91
C LYS A 232 3.49 17.79 -13.82
N SER A 233 4.14 17.41 -14.92
CA SER A 233 4.69 18.36 -15.88
C SER A 233 3.65 19.33 -16.49
N ASP A 234 2.36 18.98 -16.43
CA ASP A 234 1.24 19.81 -16.85
C ASP A 234 0.68 20.74 -15.74
N GLY A 235 1.35 20.79 -14.59
CA GLY A 235 0.96 21.59 -13.43
C GLY A 235 -0.11 20.93 -12.56
N THR A 236 -0.63 19.76 -12.92
CA THR A 236 -1.66 19.10 -12.12
C THR A 236 -1.05 18.39 -10.91
N PHE A 237 -1.74 18.46 -9.77
CA PHE A 237 -1.41 17.67 -8.59
C PHE A 237 -2.66 16.94 -8.10
N GLU A 238 -2.45 15.76 -7.51
CA GLU A 238 -3.49 15.01 -6.83
C GLU A 238 -2.92 14.48 -5.52
N PHE A 239 -3.64 14.74 -4.44
CA PHE A 239 -3.31 14.32 -3.10
C PHE A 239 -4.43 13.46 -2.53
N TYR A 240 -4.06 12.38 -1.86
CA TYR A 240 -4.98 11.45 -1.21
C TYR A 240 -4.48 11.13 0.19
N GLN A 241 -5.36 11.19 1.17
CA GLN A 241 -5.06 10.78 2.54
C GLN A 241 -6.25 10.02 3.13
N THR A 242 -5.96 8.95 3.87
CA THR A 242 -6.94 8.25 4.70
C THR A 242 -6.58 8.45 6.16
N THR A 243 -7.52 8.98 6.94
CA THR A 243 -7.34 9.27 8.37
C THR A 243 -8.70 9.18 9.07
N HIS A 244 -8.81 9.64 10.32
CA HIS A 244 -10.10 9.74 11.01
C HIS A 244 -11.07 10.65 10.22
N ASP A 245 -12.37 10.39 10.35
CA ASP A 245 -13.39 11.23 9.74
C ASP A 245 -13.54 12.58 10.46
N GLY A 246 -14.23 13.54 9.84
CA GLY A 246 -14.53 14.83 10.45
C GLY A 246 -13.65 16.00 10.00
N ILE A 247 -12.59 15.78 9.23
CA ILE A 247 -11.82 16.87 8.61
C ILE A 247 -12.70 17.59 7.57
N ARG A 248 -12.76 18.92 7.67
CA ARG A 248 -13.58 19.80 6.80
C ARG A 248 -12.79 20.74 5.93
N ASN A 249 -11.57 21.09 6.32
CA ASN A 249 -10.78 22.12 5.67
C ASN A 249 -9.42 21.57 5.24
N PHE A 250 -8.84 22.19 4.23
CA PHE A 250 -7.48 21.92 3.77
C PHE A 250 -6.79 23.22 3.36
N THR A 251 -5.46 23.20 3.32
CA THR A 251 -4.65 24.28 2.77
C THR A 251 -3.74 23.73 1.68
N VAL A 252 -3.55 24.46 0.59
CA VAL A 252 -2.54 24.19 -0.43
C VAL A 252 -1.55 25.34 -0.42
N LYS A 253 -0.26 25.04 -0.29
CA LYS A 253 0.83 26.01 -0.40
C LYS A 253 1.69 25.63 -1.59
N ALA A 254 1.99 26.60 -2.45
CA ALA A 254 2.91 26.44 -3.58
C ALA A 254 4.09 27.38 -3.39
N GLU A 255 5.31 26.88 -3.56
CA GLU A 255 6.54 27.67 -3.46
C GLU A 255 7.41 27.48 -4.72
N LEU A 256 7.86 28.59 -5.31
CA LEU A 256 8.78 28.61 -6.44
C LEU A 256 9.69 29.83 -6.37
N ASP A 257 11.01 29.60 -6.42
CA ASP A 257 12.02 30.67 -6.43
C ASP A 257 11.86 31.71 -5.30
N GLY A 258 11.53 31.24 -4.09
CA GLY A 258 11.31 32.07 -2.90
C GLY A 258 9.98 32.82 -2.89
N LYS A 259 9.11 32.61 -3.88
CA LYS A 259 7.74 33.11 -3.90
C LYS A 259 6.80 32.03 -3.37
N GLN A 260 5.82 32.44 -2.56
CA GLN A 260 4.82 31.54 -2.00
C GLN A 260 3.42 32.02 -2.38
N ASP A 261 2.53 31.08 -2.71
CA ASP A 261 1.09 31.28 -2.83
C ASP A 261 0.38 30.25 -1.96
N THR A 262 -0.74 30.64 -1.38
CA THR A 262 -1.52 29.79 -0.46
C THR A 262 -2.99 29.86 -0.83
N PHE A 263 -3.64 28.71 -0.79
CA PHE A 263 -5.07 28.53 -0.98
C PHE A 263 -5.66 27.75 0.20
N GLU A 264 -6.75 28.25 0.76
CA GLU A 264 -7.52 27.55 1.79
C GLU A 264 -8.86 27.15 1.20
N GLY A 265 -9.29 25.92 1.44
CA GLY A 265 -10.52 25.37 0.87
C GLY A 265 -11.26 24.44 1.82
N GLU A 266 -12.54 24.25 1.53
CA GLU A 266 -13.40 23.31 2.22
C GLU A 266 -13.54 22.01 1.42
N LEU A 267 -13.47 20.88 2.12
CA LEU A 267 -13.70 19.56 1.57
C LEU A 267 -15.20 19.36 1.37
N GLN A 268 -15.59 19.05 0.13
CA GLN A 268 -16.98 18.74 -0.21
C GLN A 268 -17.22 17.23 -0.17
N SER A 269 -18.44 16.79 0.18
CA SER A 269 -18.76 15.36 0.12
C SER A 269 -18.68 14.89 -1.34
N ALA A 270 -17.99 13.79 -1.59
CA ALA A 270 -18.12 13.09 -2.86
C ALA A 270 -19.54 12.51 -2.94
N ASN A 271 -20.30 12.90 -3.97
CA ASN A 271 -21.61 12.32 -4.30
C ASN A 271 -21.46 10.96 -4.96
#